data_AF-A0A327S6W5-F1
#
_entry.id   AF-A0A327S6W5-F1
#
_cell.length_a   1.000
_cell.length_b   1.000
_cell.length_c   1.000
_cell.angle_alpha   90.00
_cell.angle_beta   90.00
_cell.angle_gamma   90.00
#
_symmetry.space_group_name_H-M   'P 1'
#
loop_
_entity.id
_entity.type
_entity.pdbx_description
1 polymer ?
#
loop_
_entity_poly.entity_id
_entity_poly.type
_entity_poly.pdbx_seq_one_letter_code
_entity_poly.pdbx_strand_id
1 'polypeptide(L)'
;MAQIYAEEHPIKSAVIREICGKKSEICGKKIKSKIMEQKTENDISYLIRGAIFKIYNELGPGLLESVYETVLSFELRKQGLEVKNQVPLPVFYEGTKLELGFRLDLLVNEKVVVEIKSVENLAEVHHKQVLTYLKLSNLKLGILVNFNVDNIEKGIFRKVNGL
;
A
#
# COMPACT_ATOMS: atom_id res chain seq x y z
N MET A 1 -21.45 -29.29 -8.07
CA MET A 1 -20.63 -29.96 -9.08
C MET A 1 -20.38 -29.00 -10.24
N ALA A 2 -19.11 -28.85 -10.64
CA ALA A 2 -18.50 -27.90 -11.60
C ALA A 2 -18.41 -26.46 -11.07
N GLN A 3 -17.27 -25.84 -10.72
CA GLN A 3 -15.84 -25.97 -11.07
C GLN A 3 -15.48 -25.69 -12.54
N ILE A 4 -14.55 -24.73 -12.69
CA ILE A 4 -13.49 -24.58 -13.72
C ILE A 4 -13.63 -23.41 -14.72
N TYR A 5 -12.76 -22.40 -14.48
CA TYR A 5 -11.95 -21.59 -15.40
C TYR A 5 -12.33 -21.42 -16.88
N ALA A 6 -12.40 -20.16 -17.31
CA ALA A 6 -11.95 -19.74 -18.64
C ALA A 6 -11.36 -18.32 -18.57
N GLU A 7 -10.04 -18.26 -18.49
CA GLU A 7 -9.24 -17.12 -18.94
C GLU A 7 -9.34 -17.03 -20.48
N GLU A 8 -9.48 -15.82 -21.00
CA GLU A 8 -8.74 -15.25 -22.14
C GLU A 8 -9.57 -14.20 -22.89
N HIS A 9 -8.98 -13.02 -22.95
CA HIS A 9 -9.49 -11.79 -23.54
C HIS A 9 -9.91 -11.94 -25.00
N PRO A 10 -11.20 -11.80 -25.30
CA PRO A 10 -11.66 -11.55 -26.63
C PRO A 10 -11.79 -10.03 -26.80
N ILE A 11 -11.26 -9.49 -27.89
CA ILE A 11 -11.90 -8.35 -28.54
C ILE A 11 -11.47 -6.96 -27.96
N LYS A 12 -10.15 -6.78 -27.90
CA LYS A 12 -9.47 -5.59 -28.49
C LYS A 12 -9.90 -5.30 -29.95
N SER A 13 -10.64 -6.22 -30.59
CA SER A 13 -11.17 -6.10 -31.95
C SER A 13 -12.53 -5.39 -32.09
N ALA A 14 -13.26 -5.09 -30.99
CA ALA A 14 -14.47 -4.26 -31.08
C ALA A 14 -14.10 -2.77 -31.16
N VAL A 15 -12.97 -2.40 -30.57
CA VAL A 15 -12.50 -1.02 -30.43
C VAL A 15 -12.22 -0.32 -31.78
N ILE A 16 -12.03 -1.08 -32.87
CA ILE A 16 -11.65 -0.51 -34.17
C ILE A 16 -12.85 -0.36 -35.13
N ARG A 17 -13.94 -1.11 -34.96
CA ARG A 17 -15.06 -1.08 -35.93
C ARG A 17 -16.07 0.04 -35.70
N GLU A 18 -16.06 0.70 -34.55
CA GLU A 18 -16.99 1.78 -34.23
C GLU A 18 -16.35 3.17 -34.43
N ILE A 19 -15.50 3.30 -35.44
CA ILE A 19 -14.90 4.57 -35.89
C ILE A 19 -15.75 5.22 -37.01
N CYS A 20 -16.82 4.58 -37.47
CA CYS A 20 -17.66 5.12 -38.52
C CYS A 20 -18.91 5.82 -37.96
N GLY A 21 -18.81 7.15 -37.75
CA GLY A 21 -19.94 8.05 -37.89
C GLY A 21 -20.43 8.77 -36.64
N LYS A 22 -20.08 10.07 -36.58
CA LYS A 22 -20.74 11.19 -35.89
C LYS A 22 -20.21 11.60 -34.50
N LYS A 23 -19.74 12.86 -34.47
CA LYS A 23 -19.78 13.83 -33.36
C LYS A 23 -19.49 13.26 -31.96
N SER A 24 -18.22 13.20 -31.57
CA SER A 24 -17.89 13.07 -30.14
C SER A 24 -16.49 13.60 -29.77
N GLU A 25 -16.18 14.85 -30.13
CA GLU A 25 -15.07 15.59 -29.49
C GLU A 25 -15.22 15.67 -27.94
N ILE A 26 -16.43 15.40 -27.44
CA ILE A 26 -16.76 15.27 -26.01
C ILE A 26 -16.43 13.85 -25.47
N CYS A 27 -16.41 12.80 -26.29
CA CYS A 27 -16.05 11.45 -25.85
C CYS A 27 -14.53 11.27 -25.70
N GLY A 28 -13.74 11.97 -26.53
CA GLY A 28 -12.27 12.00 -26.39
C GLY A 28 -11.77 12.61 -25.07
N LYS A 29 -12.54 13.50 -24.43
CA LYS A 29 -12.23 14.01 -23.07
C LYS A 29 -12.61 13.03 -21.96
N LYS A 30 -13.63 12.18 -22.16
CA LYS A 30 -14.00 11.11 -21.24
C LYS A 30 -13.07 9.89 -21.32
N ILE A 31 -12.50 9.59 -22.49
CA ILE A 31 -11.46 8.56 -22.64
C ILE A 31 -10.11 9.03 -22.03
N LYS A 32 -9.89 10.36 -21.96
CA LYS A 32 -8.74 11.00 -21.29
C LYS A 32 -8.79 10.95 -19.76
N SER A 33 -9.86 10.43 -19.13
CA SER A 33 -9.77 9.87 -17.77
C SER A 33 -9.11 8.48 -17.77
N LYS A 34 -8.48 8.10 -18.89
CA LYS A 34 -7.11 7.58 -18.94
C LYS A 34 -6.89 6.60 -17.81
N ILE A 35 -7.22 5.33 -18.09
CA ILE A 35 -6.45 4.15 -17.66
C ILE A 35 -5.72 4.50 -16.38
N MET A 36 -6.45 4.46 -15.26
CA MET A 36 -5.93 4.82 -13.94
C MET A 36 -4.60 4.09 -13.82
N GLU A 37 -3.50 4.82 -13.89
CA GLU A 37 -2.16 4.25 -14.02
C GLU A 37 -1.89 3.51 -12.71
N GLN A 38 -2.25 2.22 -12.71
CA GLN A 38 -2.28 1.42 -11.50
C GLN A 38 -0.84 1.18 -11.11
N LYS A 39 -0.36 2.01 -10.18
CA LYS A 39 0.96 1.87 -9.58
C LYS A 39 1.12 0.45 -9.04
N THR A 40 2.24 -0.17 -9.37
CA THR A 40 2.64 -1.45 -8.79
C THR A 40 3.02 -1.27 -7.32
N GLU A 41 3.11 -2.36 -6.58
CA GLU A 41 3.62 -2.39 -5.20
C GLU A 41 5.02 -1.75 -5.12
N ASN A 42 5.86 -1.95 -6.14
CA ASN A 42 7.20 -1.38 -6.20
C ASN A 42 7.17 0.14 -6.40
N ASP A 43 6.31 0.64 -7.28
CA ASP A 43 6.13 2.08 -7.49
C ASP A 43 5.64 2.76 -6.21
N ILE A 44 4.66 2.15 -5.53
CA ILE A 44 4.13 2.64 -4.26
C ILE A 44 5.22 2.61 -3.19
N SER A 45 6.00 1.54 -3.11
CA SER A 45 7.10 1.43 -2.14
C SER A 45 8.19 2.48 -2.36
N TYR A 46 8.49 2.84 -3.61
CA TYR A 46 9.42 3.92 -3.92
C TYR A 46 8.91 5.27 -3.39
N LEU A 47 7.64 5.58 -3.62
CA LEU A 47 7.00 6.80 -3.12
C LEU A 47 6.97 6.84 -1.57
N ILE A 48 6.63 5.72 -0.92
CA ILE A 48 6.64 5.61 0.54
C ILE A 48 8.03 5.88 1.10
N ARG A 49 9.08 5.27 0.53
CA ARG A 49 10.46 5.52 0.95
C ARG A 49 10.83 6.99 0.80
N GLY A 50 10.50 7.61 -0.33
CA GLY A 50 10.74 9.04 -0.54
C GLY A 50 10.07 9.92 0.52
N ALA A 51 8.81 9.62 0.88
CA ALA A 51 8.10 10.32 1.94
C ALA A 51 8.76 10.14 3.32
N ILE A 52 9.19 8.92 3.66
CA ILE A 52 9.92 8.63 4.91
C ILE A 52 11.19 9.48 5.01
N PHE A 53 12.01 9.51 3.94
CA PHE A 53 13.24 10.33 3.93
C PHE A 53 12.94 11.81 4.09
N LYS A 54 11.94 12.32 3.38
CA LYS A 54 11.52 13.72 3.49
C LYS A 54 11.14 14.07 4.93
N ILE A 55 10.29 13.26 5.55
CA ILE A 55 9.79 13.47 6.92
C ILE A 55 10.94 13.40 7.92
N TYR A 56 11.82 12.41 7.80
CA TYR A 56 12.97 12.28 8.68
C TYR A 56 13.93 13.48 8.57
N ASN A 57 14.17 13.99 7.36
CA ASN A 57 15.02 15.17 7.15
C ASN A 57 14.40 16.46 7.71
N GLU A 58 13.07 16.55 7.74
CA GLU A 58 12.35 17.74 8.21
C GLU A 58 12.13 17.72 9.72
N LEU A 59 11.77 16.57 10.30
CA LEU A 59 11.37 16.45 11.70
C LEU A 59 12.45 15.83 12.59
N GLY A 60 13.41 15.09 12.02
CA GLY A 60 14.38 14.31 12.77
C GLY A 60 13.76 13.14 13.55
N PRO A 61 14.57 12.40 14.33
CA PRO A 61 14.12 11.35 15.24
C PRO A 61 13.52 11.92 16.55
N GLY A 62 12.91 11.06 17.38
CA GLY A 62 12.49 11.38 18.75
C GLY A 62 11.00 11.71 18.96
N LEU A 63 10.19 11.74 17.91
CA LEU A 63 8.73 11.90 18.01
C LEU A 63 8.01 10.58 18.30
N LEU A 64 6.76 10.66 18.73
CA LEU A 64 5.89 9.49 18.93
C LEU A 64 5.50 8.83 17.60
N GLU A 65 5.25 7.53 17.62
CA GLU A 65 4.78 6.76 16.45
C GLU A 65 3.54 7.38 15.80
N SER A 66 2.58 7.82 16.61
CA SER A 66 1.34 8.47 16.14
C SER A 66 1.58 9.76 15.36
N VAL A 67 2.66 10.50 15.68
CA VAL A 67 3.03 11.71 14.95
C VAL A 67 3.58 11.35 13.58
N TYR A 68 4.51 10.39 13.50
CA TYR A 68 5.03 9.93 12.21
C TYR A 68 3.95 9.29 11.34
N GLU A 69 3.03 8.52 11.93
CA GLU A 69 1.88 7.96 11.22
C GLU A 69 1.01 9.05 10.59
N THR A 70 0.68 10.07 11.38
CA THR A 70 -0.16 11.19 10.92
C THR A 70 0.51 11.94 9.77
N VAL A 71 1.80 12.27 9.93
CA VAL A 71 2.55 13.05 8.92
C VAL A 71 2.82 12.21 7.66
N LEU A 72 3.16 10.93 7.80
CA LEU A 72 3.38 10.04 6.65
C LEU A 72 2.09 9.82 5.86
N SER A 73 0.97 9.61 6.55
CA SER A 73 -0.34 9.53 5.90
C SER A 73 -0.67 10.82 5.14
N PHE A 74 -0.44 11.98 5.74
CA PHE A 74 -0.63 13.28 5.10
C PHE A 74 0.25 13.46 3.84
N GLU A 75 1.55 13.17 3.93
CA GLU A 75 2.49 13.33 2.82
C GLU A 75 2.15 12.40 1.65
N LEU A 76 1.78 11.15 1.93
CA LEU A 76 1.40 10.19 0.89
C LEU A 76 0.09 10.57 0.19
N ARG A 77 -0.91 11.04 0.95
CA ARG A 77 -2.16 11.57 0.37
C ARG A 77 -1.91 12.80 -0.49
N LYS A 78 -0.99 13.67 -0.09
CA LYS A 78 -0.57 14.84 -0.89
C LYS A 78 0.06 14.43 -2.22
N GLN A 79 0.69 13.26 -2.30
CA GLN A 79 1.22 12.66 -3.54
C GLN A 79 0.13 11.94 -4.37
N GLY A 80 -1.14 12.00 -3.96
CA GLY A 80 -2.26 11.39 -4.67
C GLY A 80 -2.45 9.89 -4.41
N LEU A 81 -1.85 9.36 -3.35
CA LEU A 81 -2.06 7.97 -2.92
C LEU A 81 -3.30 7.87 -2.02
N GLU A 82 -4.03 6.76 -2.14
CA GLU A 82 -5.06 6.38 -1.18
C GLU A 82 -4.38 5.80 0.05
N VAL A 83 -4.69 6.32 1.24
CA VAL A 83 -4.09 5.86 2.49
C VAL A 83 -5.19 5.68 3.52
N LYS A 84 -5.29 4.46 4.06
CA LYS A 84 -6.12 4.14 5.22
C LYS A 84 -5.22 4.00 6.44
N ASN A 85 -5.60 4.64 7.54
CA ASN A 85 -4.89 4.56 8.81
C ASN A 85 -5.53 3.51 9.71
N GLN A 86 -4.72 2.89 10.57
CA GLN A 86 -5.19 2.09 11.70
C GLN A 86 -6.22 1.03 11.26
N VAL A 87 -5.93 0.30 10.18
CA VAL A 87 -6.88 -0.63 9.53
C VAL A 87 -6.99 -1.91 10.35
N PRO A 88 -8.18 -2.28 10.87
CA PRO A 88 -8.36 -3.54 11.59
C PRO A 88 -8.07 -4.74 10.68
N LEU A 89 -7.30 -5.69 11.20
CA LEU A 89 -6.99 -6.95 10.53
C LEU A 89 -7.45 -8.12 11.41
N PRO A 90 -8.61 -8.72 11.10
CA PRO A 90 -9.17 -9.79 11.92
C PRO A 90 -8.35 -11.07 11.80
N VAL A 91 -8.37 -11.87 12.87
CA VAL A 91 -7.81 -13.22 12.89
C VAL A 91 -8.95 -14.22 12.89
N PHE A 92 -8.84 -15.27 12.10
CA PHE A 92 -9.80 -16.37 12.12
C PHE A 92 -9.22 -17.53 12.92
N TYR A 93 -9.91 -17.91 13.99
CA TYR A 93 -9.54 -19.05 14.83
C TYR A 93 -10.75 -19.99 14.94
N GLU A 94 -10.57 -21.25 14.52
CA GLU A 94 -11.63 -22.27 14.53
C GLU A 94 -12.94 -21.80 13.85
N GLY A 95 -12.82 -21.10 12.71
CA GLY A 95 -13.95 -20.55 11.96
C GLY A 95 -14.58 -19.29 12.58
N THR A 96 -14.14 -18.88 13.77
CA THR A 96 -14.61 -17.65 14.43
C THR A 96 -13.73 -16.47 14.03
N LYS A 97 -14.37 -15.37 13.60
CA LYS A 97 -13.70 -14.11 13.31
C LYS A 97 -13.45 -13.33 14.60
N LEU A 98 -12.18 -13.09 14.92
CA LEU A 98 -11.73 -12.30 16.06
C LEU A 98 -11.32 -10.91 15.58
N GLU A 99 -12.14 -9.90 15.86
CA GLU A 99 -11.94 -8.51 15.42
C GLU A 99 -10.75 -7.80 16.10
N LEU A 100 -10.24 -8.35 17.21
CA LEU A 100 -9.21 -7.74 18.06
C LEU A 100 -7.78 -8.15 17.73
N GLY A 101 -7.57 -8.90 16.64
CA GLY A 101 -6.29 -9.57 16.38
C GLY A 101 -5.13 -8.62 16.08
N PHE A 102 -5.29 -7.71 15.12
CA PHE A 102 -4.22 -6.81 14.66
C PHE A 102 -4.77 -5.52 14.06
N ARG A 103 -3.89 -4.53 13.91
CA ARG A 103 -4.21 -3.26 13.27
C ARG A 103 -2.99 -2.79 12.47
N LEU A 104 -3.20 -2.49 11.19
CA LEU A 104 -2.16 -1.95 10.32
C LEU A 104 -2.05 -0.45 10.55
N ASP A 105 -0.84 0.09 10.74
CA ASP A 105 -0.68 1.54 10.88
C ASP A 105 -1.16 2.26 9.60
N LEU A 106 -0.64 1.86 8.43
CA LEU A 106 -1.11 2.35 7.15
C LEU A 106 -1.32 1.22 6.12
N LEU A 107 -2.39 1.34 5.35
CA LEU A 107 -2.61 0.59 4.11
C LEU A 107 -2.67 1.58 2.93
N VAL A 108 -1.73 1.46 2.00
CA VAL A 108 -1.56 2.38 0.88
C VAL A 108 -2.01 1.72 -0.42
N ASN A 109 -2.95 2.37 -1.12
CA ASN A 109 -3.59 1.91 -2.36
C ASN A 109 -4.08 0.46 -2.32
N GLU A 110 -4.53 -0.03 -1.15
CA GLU A 110 -4.91 -1.44 -0.93
C GLU A 110 -3.83 -2.47 -1.34
N LYS A 111 -2.56 -2.06 -1.34
CA LYS A 111 -1.46 -2.87 -1.91
C LYS A 111 -0.24 -2.99 -1.00
N VAL A 112 0.13 -1.92 -0.31
CA VAL A 112 1.34 -1.87 0.52
C VAL A 112 0.99 -1.53 1.95
N VAL A 113 1.43 -2.38 2.88
CA VAL A 113 1.34 -2.13 4.33
C VAL A 113 2.54 -1.29 4.77
N VAL A 114 2.31 -0.31 5.63
CA VAL A 114 3.39 0.37 6.36
C VAL A 114 3.17 0.18 7.85
N GLU A 115 4.19 -0.31 8.54
CA GLU A 115 4.27 -0.39 10.00
C GLU A 115 5.33 0.60 10.48
N ILE A 116 4.98 1.41 11.46
CA ILE A 116 5.77 2.52 11.94
C ILE A 116 6.23 2.21 13.36
N LYS A 117 7.51 2.48 13.62
CA LYS A 117 8.12 2.38 14.93
C LYS A 117 8.91 3.65 15.22
N SER A 118 9.00 4.00 16.49
CA SER A 118 9.87 5.06 16.99
C SER A 118 10.43 4.60 18.33
N VAL A 119 11.31 3.60 18.26
CA VAL A 119 11.87 2.90 19.42
C VAL A 119 13.39 2.86 19.32
N GLU A 120 14.07 2.81 20.47
CA GLU A 120 15.54 2.73 20.51
C GLU A 120 16.07 1.52 19.74
N ASN A 121 15.47 0.35 19.94
CA ASN A 121 15.91 -0.89 19.32
C ASN A 121 14.74 -1.63 18.66
N LEU A 122 14.92 -1.94 17.37
CA LEU A 122 13.94 -2.73 16.62
C LEU A 122 14.15 -4.22 16.88
N ALA A 123 13.26 -4.84 17.65
CA ALA A 123 13.27 -6.28 17.90
C ALA A 123 12.76 -7.13 16.71
N GLU A 124 13.19 -8.40 16.64
CA GLU A 124 12.73 -9.34 15.60
C GLU A 124 11.21 -9.49 15.51
N VAL A 125 10.51 -9.36 16.64
CA VAL A 125 9.05 -9.48 16.69
C VAL A 125 8.36 -8.44 15.80
N HIS A 126 8.91 -7.23 15.68
CA HIS A 126 8.36 -6.20 14.79
C HIS A 126 8.47 -6.60 13.33
N HIS A 127 9.56 -7.26 12.92
CA HIS A 127 9.67 -7.82 11.57
C HIS A 127 8.66 -8.95 11.32
N LYS A 128 8.48 -9.83 12.31
CA LYS A 128 7.53 -10.96 12.24
C LYS A 128 6.09 -10.44 12.17
N GLN A 129 5.75 -9.37 12.88
CA GLN A 129 4.44 -8.71 12.84
C GLN A 129 4.05 -8.30 11.41
N VAL A 130 4.94 -7.61 10.67
CA VAL A 130 4.67 -7.22 9.28
C VAL A 130 4.47 -8.45 8.37
N LEU A 131 5.27 -9.50 8.54
CA LEU A 131 5.09 -10.73 7.77
C LEU A 131 3.73 -11.41 8.07
N THR A 132 3.29 -11.38 9.33
CA THR A 132 1.95 -11.86 9.73
C THR A 132 0.86 -11.03 9.04
N TYR A 133 1.02 -9.71 8.97
CA TYR A 133 0.08 -8.83 8.28
C TYR A 133 -0.07 -9.20 6.81
N LEU A 134 1.06 -9.38 6.11
CA LEU A 134 1.05 -9.76 4.70
C LEU A 134 0.37 -11.11 4.47
N LYS A 135 0.61 -12.10 5.34
CA LYS A 135 -0.05 -13.41 5.26
C LYS A 135 -1.55 -13.32 5.48
N LEU A 136 -2.00 -12.63 6.53
CA LEU A 136 -3.42 -12.54 6.90
C LEU A 136 -4.23 -11.68 5.92
N SER A 137 -3.62 -10.65 5.33
CA SER A 137 -4.26 -9.77 4.34
C SER A 137 -4.11 -10.24 2.90
N ASN A 138 -3.31 -11.28 2.65
CA ASN A 138 -2.91 -11.72 1.32
C ASN A 138 -2.25 -10.61 0.46
N LEU A 139 -1.63 -9.63 1.11
CA LEU A 139 -0.84 -8.59 0.46
C LEU A 139 0.60 -9.05 0.26
N LYS A 140 1.25 -8.49 -0.76
CA LYS A 140 2.56 -8.95 -1.21
C LYS A 140 3.73 -8.15 -0.65
N LEU A 141 3.50 -6.90 -0.22
CA LEU A 141 4.56 -5.98 0.15
C LEU A 141 4.23 -5.19 1.41
N GLY A 142 5.19 -5.14 2.32
CA GLY A 142 5.15 -4.32 3.53
C GLY A 142 6.44 -3.55 3.74
N ILE A 143 6.34 -2.39 4.38
CA ILE A 143 7.48 -1.57 4.80
C ILE A 143 7.39 -1.42 6.31
N LEU A 144 8.42 -1.86 7.02
CA LEU A 144 8.64 -1.52 8.42
C LEU A 144 9.63 -0.37 8.47
N VAL A 145 9.29 0.71 9.17
CA VAL A 145 10.20 1.84 9.39
C VAL A 145 10.36 2.11 10.88
N ASN A 146 11.61 2.21 11.34
CA ASN A 146 11.93 2.81 12.63
C ASN A 146 12.48 4.22 12.41
N PHE A 147 11.77 5.24 12.89
CA PHE A 147 12.20 6.63 12.78
C PHE A 147 13.22 7.04 13.85
N ASN A 148 13.36 6.27 14.93
CA ASN A 148 14.29 6.59 16.02
C ASN A 148 15.67 5.93 15.78
N VAL A 149 16.34 6.36 14.71
CA VAL A 149 17.68 5.92 14.29
C VAL A 149 18.52 7.11 13.85
N ASP A 150 19.85 7.01 13.88
CA ASP A 150 20.75 8.07 13.39
C ASP A 150 20.82 8.15 11.86
N ASN A 151 20.50 7.05 11.18
CA ASN A 151 20.45 6.98 9.72
C ASN A 151 19.17 6.25 9.31
N ILE A 152 18.23 7.00 8.74
CA ILE A 152 16.91 6.49 8.35
C ILE A 152 16.97 5.37 7.32
N GLU A 153 18.01 5.30 6.48
CA GLU A 153 18.17 4.20 5.52
C GLU A 153 18.28 2.84 6.22
N LYS A 154 18.96 2.81 7.38
CA LYS A 154 19.08 1.60 8.23
C LYS A 154 17.80 1.31 9.00
N GLY A 155 16.88 2.28 9.10
CA GLY A 155 15.59 2.13 9.76
C GLY A 155 14.48 1.58 8.85
N ILE A 156 14.69 1.49 7.54
CA ILE A 156 13.67 1.07 6.57
C ILE A 156 13.89 -0.37 6.12
N PHE A 157 12.89 -1.23 6.33
CA PHE A 157 12.94 -2.65 6.00
C PHE A 157 11.78 -3.05 5.09
N ARG A 158 12.12 -3.53 3.90
CA ARG A 158 11.16 -4.09 2.95
C ARG A 158 10.88 -5.56 3.31
N LYS A 159 9.60 -5.95 3.35
CA LYS A 159 9.14 -7.33 3.59
C LYS A 159 8.23 -7.77 2.45
N VAL A 160 8.45 -8.97 1.93
CA VAL A 160 7.72 -9.51 0.77
C VAL A 160 7.05 -10.84 1.08
N ASN A 161 5.91 -11.08 0.44
CA ASN A 161 5.12 -12.30 0.52
C ASN A 161 4.71 -12.73 -0.89
N GLY A 162 5.58 -13.47 -1.59
CA GLY A 162 5.32 -13.95 -2.95
C GLY A 162 5.15 -12.84 -4.00
N LEU A 163 5.92 -11.74 -3.85
CA LEU A 163 5.92 -10.61 -4.78
C LEU A 163 6.72 -10.92 -6.05
#